data_AF-A0A6A7B787-F1
#
_entry.id   AF-A0A6A7B787-F1
#
_cell.length_a   1.000
_cell.length_b   1.000
_cell.length_c   1.000
_cell.angle_alpha   90.00
_cell.angle_beta   90.00
_cell.angle_gamma   90.00
#
_symmetry.space_group_name_H-M   'P 1'
#
loop_
_entity.id
_entity.type
_entity.pdbx_description
1 polymer ?
#
loop_
_entity_poly.entity_id
_entity_poly.type
_entity_poly.pdbx_seq_one_letter_code
_entity_poly.pdbx_strand_id
1 'polypeptide(L)'
;MSSGVEASGSQRRPGIWSYFSFPGPRRRVSVTLPRNFDPNRDDPYEKADRHSRHRVTNSNGFMNDYKGSSTMNQGQRLRYLKTGGLVAFILLVLYFVVPRDGLSRGVSHPSGGNTAAGGVKAGCTTSYSKDKPLIQYALMIDAGSTGSRIHVYKFNNCGPSPELESEVFEQTPKKEGGSGLSAYGDDAEGAAKSLDVLMDVAIKSVPPEYQSCSPIAVKATAGLRKLGEEKSNNTLAAVRHRLDTAYPFPLVSEARNGVEVMPGEMEGVYAWITVNYLLGHIGGPDKNPTAAVLDLGGGSTQIIFEPTFPDTPRGGLPTKLADGDHKYSLNFGNRNFDLYQHSYLGYGLMEARNNLHATLVDSLYQNQATPQSTEFLKSPIVNPCIAPGMSREVVVSLPPNHPLGTSVTVTMNGPKTPSPTQCRGWIEKTLHKDDECKIAPCAFRGVHQPPFEQTFAREAIYLLSYFYDRTQDLGMPESFTLRELMNLADKVCGGAESWDVFTTVPKAVEELKGRPEWCLDLNFQYELLRSGYGMPIEREVKIAKKIKGNELGWCLGASLPLLEANSGWQCKIKQVQ
;
A
#
# COMPACT_ATOMS: atom_id res chain seq x y z
N MET A 1 4.47 -36.55 -48.84
CA MET A 1 3.35 -37.37 -49.34
C MET A 1 2.06 -36.68 -48.93
N SER A 2 1.26 -36.29 -49.93
CA SER A 2 -0.21 -36.01 -49.97
C SER A 2 -0.89 -35.34 -48.75
N SER A 3 -1.74 -34.31 -48.86
CA SER A 3 -2.50 -33.75 -49.99
C SER A 3 -3.18 -32.47 -49.51
N GLY A 4 -3.34 -31.47 -50.39
CA GLY A 4 -4.17 -30.28 -50.15
C GLY A 4 -5.60 -30.45 -50.66
N VAL A 5 -6.49 -29.51 -50.28
CA VAL A 5 -7.71 -29.13 -51.01
C VAL A 5 -8.08 -27.68 -50.66
N GLU A 6 -8.13 -26.80 -51.67
CA GLU A 6 -8.98 -25.60 -51.71
C GLU A 6 -10.36 -25.99 -52.27
N ALA A 7 -11.45 -25.37 -51.80
CA ALA A 7 -12.52 -24.85 -52.67
C ALA A 7 -13.62 -24.05 -51.94
N SER A 8 -14.13 -23.08 -52.69
CA SER A 8 -15.13 -22.02 -52.52
C SER A 8 -16.63 -22.39 -52.44
N GLY A 9 -17.45 -21.41 -52.03
CA GLY A 9 -18.88 -21.20 -52.43
C GLY A 9 -19.88 -21.33 -51.26
N SER A 10 -20.93 -20.52 -51.03
CA SER A 10 -21.78 -19.64 -51.87
C SER A 10 -22.63 -18.71 -50.95
N GLN A 11 -22.75 -17.41 -51.26
CA GLN A 11 -23.91 -16.65 -51.79
C GLN A 11 -25.20 -16.44 -50.94
N ARG A 12 -25.47 -15.13 -50.68
CA ARG A 12 -26.74 -14.34 -50.73
C ARG A 12 -27.92 -14.72 -49.79
N ARG A 13 -28.56 -13.78 -49.07
CA ARG A 13 -29.41 -12.67 -49.58
C ARG A 13 -29.75 -11.57 -48.54
N PRO A 14 -30.30 -10.40 -48.98
CA PRO A 14 -30.43 -9.14 -48.23
C PRO A 14 -31.88 -8.72 -47.88
N GLY A 15 -32.01 -7.63 -47.10
CA GLY A 15 -33.22 -6.79 -46.90
C GLY A 15 -34.03 -7.15 -45.65
N ILE A 16 -34.59 -6.23 -44.86
CA ILE A 16 -35.33 -5.01 -45.20
C ILE A 16 -35.10 -3.95 -44.08
N TRP A 17 -35.25 -2.67 -44.43
CA TRP A 17 -34.99 -1.43 -43.64
C TRP A 17 -33.63 -0.78 -43.84
N SER A 18 -33.36 -0.46 -45.11
CA SER A 18 -32.86 0.87 -45.46
C SER A 18 -33.86 1.96 -45.06
N TYR A 19 -33.36 3.08 -44.53
CA TYR A 19 -33.79 4.48 -44.67
C TYR A 19 -33.62 5.20 -43.34
N PHE A 20 -32.48 5.88 -43.17
CA PHE A 20 -32.37 7.31 -42.80
C PHE A 20 -30.87 7.62 -42.58
N SER A 21 -30.33 8.51 -43.41
CA SER A 21 -28.99 9.10 -43.26
C SER A 21 -29.16 10.50 -42.68
N PHE A 22 -28.42 10.82 -41.61
CA PHE A 22 -28.19 12.21 -41.21
C PHE A 22 -26.69 12.49 -41.06
N PRO A 23 -26.19 13.63 -41.55
CA PRO A 23 -24.78 13.90 -41.73
C PRO A 23 -24.12 14.41 -40.44
N GLY A 24 -22.97 13.83 -40.10
CA GLY A 24 -22.08 14.38 -39.07
C GLY A 24 -21.34 15.63 -39.56
N PRO A 25 -20.95 16.55 -38.67
CA PRO A 25 -19.99 17.59 -39.02
C PRO A 25 -18.55 17.13 -38.78
N ARG A 26 -17.69 17.63 -39.67
CA ARG A 26 -16.28 17.31 -39.87
C ARG A 26 -15.36 17.78 -38.73
N ARG A 27 -14.26 17.04 -38.58
CA ARG A 27 -13.04 17.34 -37.81
C ARG A 27 -12.54 18.79 -37.97
N ARG A 28 -11.96 19.33 -36.88
CA ARG A 28 -10.79 20.19 -36.96
C ARG A 28 -9.69 19.70 -36.02
N VAL A 29 -8.54 19.43 -36.61
CA VAL A 29 -7.23 19.28 -35.98
C VAL A 29 -6.74 20.69 -35.67
N SER A 30 -6.24 20.94 -34.45
CA SER A 30 -5.50 22.17 -34.14
C SER A 30 -4.01 21.88 -34.18
N VAL A 31 -3.32 22.66 -34.99
CA VAL A 31 -1.86 22.73 -35.10
C VAL A 31 -1.43 23.90 -34.22
N THR A 32 -0.54 23.66 -33.27
CA THR A 32 0.11 24.71 -32.47
C THR A 32 1.39 25.17 -33.16
N LEU A 33 1.42 26.45 -33.53
CA LEU A 33 2.63 27.23 -33.86
C LEU A 33 2.50 28.63 -33.23
N PRO A 34 3.62 29.32 -32.94
CA PRO A 34 3.75 30.25 -31.83
C PRO A 34 3.22 31.65 -32.14
N ARG A 35 2.63 32.33 -31.14
CA ARG A 35 2.26 33.74 -31.22
C ARG A 35 3.34 34.61 -30.57
N ASN A 36 4.07 35.34 -31.42
CA ASN A 36 4.51 36.70 -31.09
C ASN A 36 3.27 37.60 -31.17
N PHE A 37 2.99 38.38 -30.12
CA PHE A 37 1.97 39.42 -30.19
C PHE A 37 2.59 40.77 -29.76
N ASP A 38 2.52 41.69 -30.71
CA ASP A 38 2.98 43.08 -30.68
C ASP A 38 1.88 43.96 -30.04
N PRO A 39 2.19 44.79 -29.02
CA PRO A 39 1.20 45.56 -28.27
C PRO A 39 0.61 46.78 -29.00
N ASN A 40 0.99 47.07 -30.26
CA ASN A 40 0.60 48.32 -30.95
C ASN A 40 -0.32 48.14 -32.16
N ARG A 41 -1.18 47.12 -32.18
CA ARG A 41 -2.16 46.94 -33.27
C ARG A 41 -3.59 47.18 -32.77
N ASP A 42 -4.13 48.35 -33.06
CA ASP A 42 -5.51 48.74 -32.75
C ASP A 42 -6.52 47.92 -33.57
N ASP A 43 -7.51 47.35 -32.90
CA ASP A 43 -8.65 46.65 -33.49
C ASP A 43 -9.76 47.66 -33.80
N PRO A 44 -10.19 47.81 -35.07
CA PRO A 44 -11.23 48.77 -35.46
C PRO A 44 -12.65 48.40 -34.99
N TYR A 45 -12.84 47.34 -34.19
CA TYR A 45 -14.14 46.93 -33.66
C TYR A 45 -14.28 46.98 -32.13
N GLU A 46 -13.34 47.58 -31.41
CA GLU A 46 -13.44 47.71 -29.94
C GLU A 46 -14.37 48.87 -29.52
N LYS A 47 -15.45 48.55 -28.80
CA LYS A 47 -16.44 49.53 -28.32
C LYS A 47 -15.90 50.31 -27.12
N ALA A 48 -16.02 51.64 -27.18
CA ALA A 48 -15.71 52.54 -26.08
C ALA A 48 -16.62 52.23 -24.86
N ASP A 49 -15.97 51.96 -23.73
CA ASP A 49 -16.38 52.30 -22.35
C ASP A 49 -15.80 51.31 -21.32
N ARG A 50 -14.57 50.85 -21.57
CA ARG A 50 -13.74 50.25 -20.53
C ARG A 50 -12.53 51.13 -20.26
N HIS A 51 -12.60 51.78 -19.09
CA HIS A 51 -11.52 52.45 -18.37
C HIS A 51 -11.27 53.93 -18.69
N SER A 52 -11.83 54.81 -17.86
CA SER A 52 -11.13 56.03 -17.44
C SER A 52 -11.01 56.05 -15.92
N ARG A 53 -9.75 56.09 -15.49
CA ARG A 53 -9.27 56.18 -14.10
C ARG A 53 -8.90 57.63 -13.77
N HIS A 54 -9.18 58.02 -12.52
CA HIS A 54 -8.45 58.98 -11.65
C HIS A 54 -8.51 60.48 -12.04
N ARG A 55 -8.46 61.48 -11.14
CA ARG A 55 -7.54 61.65 -9.99
C ARG A 55 -7.95 62.89 -9.13
N VAL A 56 -7.98 62.70 -7.79
CA VAL A 56 -7.45 63.53 -6.66
C VAL A 56 -7.75 65.06 -6.55
N THR A 57 -8.32 65.52 -5.40
CA THR A 57 -7.70 66.38 -4.34
C THR A 57 -8.71 66.96 -3.30
N ASN A 58 -8.36 66.83 -2.01
CA ASN A 58 -8.56 67.70 -0.82
C ASN A 58 -9.90 68.42 -0.49
N SER A 59 -10.45 68.19 0.71
CA SER A 59 -10.23 69.02 1.94
C SER A 59 -11.42 68.96 2.94
N ASN A 60 -11.07 68.84 4.23
CA ASN A 60 -11.75 69.25 5.46
C ASN A 60 -13.29 69.19 5.62
N GLY A 61 -13.70 68.38 6.60
CA GLY A 61 -14.50 68.88 7.73
C GLY A 61 -16.02 68.65 7.71
N PHE A 62 -16.47 67.99 8.78
CA PHE A 62 -17.48 68.46 9.73
C PHE A 62 -18.71 67.55 9.91
N MET A 63 -18.85 67.06 11.14
CA MET A 63 -20.10 66.56 11.71
C MET A 63 -21.21 67.60 11.53
N ASN A 64 -22.30 67.23 10.88
CA ASN A 64 -23.66 67.63 11.25
C ASN A 64 -24.65 66.86 10.37
N ASP A 65 -25.38 65.94 10.98
CA ASP A 65 -26.84 65.83 10.85
C ASP A 65 -27.34 64.52 11.47
N TYR A 66 -27.20 64.43 12.80
CA TYR A 66 -28.16 63.71 13.63
C TYR A 66 -29.24 64.72 14.06
N LYS A 67 -30.33 64.81 13.31
CA LYS A 67 -31.70 65.08 13.80
C LYS A 67 -32.65 65.28 12.62
N GLY A 68 -33.57 64.34 12.44
CA GLY A 68 -34.63 64.47 11.45
C GLY A 68 -35.66 63.35 11.52
N SER A 69 -36.50 63.39 12.56
CA SER A 69 -37.93 63.00 12.52
C SER A 69 -38.35 61.90 11.53
N SER A 70 -38.47 60.66 11.99
CA SER A 70 -39.20 59.60 11.27
C SER A 70 -40.55 59.31 11.94
N THR A 71 -41.56 60.13 11.65
CA THR A 71 -42.96 59.72 11.82
C THR A 71 -43.28 58.65 10.76
N MET A 72 -43.26 57.38 11.14
CA MET A 72 -43.69 56.27 10.28
C MET A 72 -45.15 56.44 9.86
N ASN A 73 -45.39 56.35 8.55
CA ASN A 73 -46.72 56.40 7.95
C ASN A 73 -47.58 55.18 8.38
N GLN A 74 -48.85 55.40 8.68
CA GLN A 74 -49.80 54.40 9.22
C GLN A 74 -49.88 53.11 8.37
N GLY A 75 -49.64 53.19 7.06
CA GLY A 75 -49.64 52.03 6.16
C GLY A 75 -48.49 51.03 6.35
N GLN A 76 -47.34 51.46 6.89
CA GLN A 76 -46.21 50.55 7.17
C GLN A 76 -46.40 49.82 8.51
N ARG A 77 -46.95 50.48 9.54
CA ARG A 77 -47.23 49.87 10.85
C ARG A 77 -48.18 48.67 10.75
N LEU A 78 -49.20 48.77 9.89
CA LEU A 78 -50.18 47.69 9.71
C LEU A 78 -49.59 46.45 9.01
N ARG A 79 -48.55 46.61 8.17
CA ARG A 79 -47.87 45.47 7.54
C ARG A 79 -47.02 44.71 8.54
N TYR A 80 -46.23 45.40 9.38
CA TYR A 80 -45.41 44.77 10.43
C TYR A 80 -46.24 44.07 11.51
N LEU A 81 -47.40 44.63 11.89
CA LEU A 81 -48.33 43.98 12.82
C LEU A 81 -48.92 42.69 12.24
N LYS A 82 -49.26 42.66 10.95
CA LYS A 82 -49.77 41.45 10.28
C LYS A 82 -48.70 40.38 10.11
N THR A 83 -47.47 40.75 9.75
CA THR A 83 -46.36 39.78 9.64
C THR A 83 -45.94 39.25 11.00
N GLY A 84 -45.87 40.12 12.01
CA GLY A 84 -45.56 39.73 13.39
C GLY A 84 -46.63 38.81 13.99
N GLY A 85 -47.91 39.09 13.73
CA GLY A 85 -49.02 38.22 14.15
C GLY A 85 -48.96 36.83 13.50
N LEU A 86 -48.61 36.75 12.22
CA LEU A 86 -48.48 35.47 11.51
C LEU A 86 -47.32 34.62 12.06
N VAL A 87 -46.17 35.25 12.33
CA VAL A 87 -45.00 34.56 12.90
C VAL A 87 -45.27 34.10 14.33
N ALA A 88 -45.92 34.93 15.15
CA ALA A 88 -46.31 34.56 16.51
C ALA A 88 -47.30 33.38 16.52
N PHE A 89 -48.25 33.37 15.59
CA PHE A 89 -49.21 32.28 15.45
C PHE A 89 -48.53 30.96 15.05
N ILE A 90 -47.58 30.98 14.11
CA ILE A 90 -46.81 29.80 13.69
C ILE A 90 -45.97 29.24 14.86
N LEU A 91 -45.31 30.11 15.63
CA LEU A 91 -44.54 29.69 16.80
C LEU A 91 -45.43 29.10 17.91
N LEU A 92 -46.64 29.63 18.07
CA LEU A 92 -47.60 29.14 19.05
C LEU A 92 -48.17 27.77 18.64
N VAL A 93 -48.45 27.57 17.34
CA VAL A 93 -48.85 26.24 16.82
C VAL A 93 -47.70 25.22 16.99
N LEU A 94 -46.45 25.59 16.70
CA LEU A 94 -45.30 24.70 16.94
C LEU A 94 -45.11 24.36 18.42
N TYR A 95 -45.39 25.30 19.33
CA TYR A 95 -45.31 25.05 20.77
C TYR A 95 -46.39 24.07 21.28
N PHE A 96 -47.58 24.05 20.66
CA PHE A 96 -48.70 23.19 21.07
C PHE A 96 -48.80 21.86 20.29
N VAL A 97 -48.17 21.74 19.12
CA VAL A 97 -48.25 20.54 18.25
C VAL A 97 -47.03 19.61 18.39
N VAL A 98 -45.92 20.07 18.97
CA VAL A 98 -44.78 19.20 19.29
C VAL A 98 -45.09 18.40 20.58
N PRO A 99 -45.06 17.06 20.56
CA PRO A 99 -45.40 16.24 21.72
C PRO A 99 -44.50 16.55 22.92
N ARG A 100 -45.10 16.95 24.04
CA ARG A 100 -44.47 17.00 25.36
C ARG A 100 -44.67 15.68 26.08
N ASP A 101 -43.99 14.62 25.62
CA ASP A 101 -43.89 13.39 26.41
C ASP A 101 -42.56 12.69 26.13
N GLY A 102 -41.81 12.43 27.21
CA GLY A 102 -40.54 11.71 27.17
C GLY A 102 -39.46 12.22 28.13
N LEU A 103 -39.82 12.58 29.37
CA LEU A 103 -38.86 12.62 30.49
C LEU A 103 -38.40 11.18 30.81
N SER A 104 -37.47 10.68 29.99
CA SER A 104 -36.75 9.44 30.28
C SER A 104 -35.67 9.74 31.31
N ARG A 105 -35.77 9.08 32.46
CA ARG A 105 -34.77 9.02 33.52
C ARG A 105 -33.38 8.82 32.94
N GLY A 106 -32.45 9.65 33.40
CA GLY A 106 -31.06 9.66 32.96
C GLY A 106 -30.40 8.30 33.15
N VAL A 107 -29.97 7.72 32.04
CA VAL A 107 -28.78 6.89 31.98
C VAL A 107 -27.72 7.78 31.37
N SER A 108 -26.71 8.14 32.16
CA SER A 108 -25.55 8.93 31.74
C SER A 108 -24.74 8.14 30.72
N HIS A 109 -24.94 8.44 29.43
CA HIS A 109 -23.87 8.27 28.46
C HIS A 109 -22.90 9.45 28.62
N PRO A 110 -21.59 9.21 28.79
CA PRO A 110 -20.65 10.31 28.82
C PRO A 110 -20.73 11.02 27.48
N SER A 111 -20.96 12.33 27.51
CA SER A 111 -20.80 13.18 26.33
C SER A 111 -19.35 13.07 25.87
N GLY A 112 -19.10 12.21 24.87
CA GLY A 112 -17.82 12.13 24.18
C GLY A 112 -17.53 13.51 23.59
N GLY A 113 -16.56 14.21 24.18
CA GLY A 113 -16.27 15.59 23.83
C GLY A 113 -15.91 15.72 22.35
N ASN A 114 -16.60 16.61 21.64
CA ASN A 114 -16.22 17.09 20.31
C ASN A 114 -14.94 17.96 20.34
N THR A 115 -14.29 18.09 21.50
CA THR A 115 -13.09 18.88 21.73
C THR A 115 -11.98 17.97 22.24
N ALA A 116 -10.74 18.27 21.85
CA ALA A 116 -9.57 17.50 22.29
C ALA A 116 -9.40 17.57 23.82
N ALA A 117 -9.07 16.42 24.43
CA ALA A 117 -8.76 16.32 25.84
C ALA A 117 -7.27 16.61 26.09
N GLY A 118 -6.93 17.00 27.32
CA GLY A 118 -5.55 17.08 27.81
C GLY A 118 -4.60 18.04 27.08
N GLY A 119 -5.12 19.04 26.35
CA GLY A 119 -4.29 20.02 25.64
C GLY A 119 -3.68 19.50 24.34
N VAL A 120 -4.07 18.30 23.88
CA VAL A 120 -3.68 17.78 22.57
C VAL A 120 -4.34 18.63 21.48
N LYS A 121 -3.55 19.13 20.51
CA LYS A 121 -4.10 19.87 19.37
C LYS A 121 -4.53 18.91 18.28
N ALA A 122 -5.63 19.23 17.59
CA ALA A 122 -6.07 18.59 16.35
C ALA A 122 -6.10 19.62 15.21
N GLY A 123 -6.14 19.15 13.97
CA GLY A 123 -6.27 19.99 12.78
C GLY A 123 -7.56 20.83 12.71
N CYS A 124 -8.57 20.50 13.52
CA CYS A 124 -9.84 21.23 13.63
C CYS A 124 -10.35 21.23 15.09
N THR A 125 -11.41 22.00 15.35
CA THR A 125 -11.99 22.16 16.69
C THR A 125 -13.16 21.23 16.99
N THR A 126 -13.75 20.59 15.97
CA THR A 126 -14.93 19.74 16.09
C THR A 126 -14.85 18.58 15.11
N SER A 127 -15.26 17.39 15.54
CA SER A 127 -15.36 16.21 14.69
C SER A 127 -16.38 16.40 13.56
N TYR A 128 -16.12 15.81 12.40
CA TYR A 128 -17.01 15.75 11.24
C TYR A 128 -18.32 15.01 11.57
N SER A 129 -18.24 13.97 12.39
CA SER A 129 -19.40 13.21 12.88
C SER A 129 -19.52 13.33 14.40
N LYS A 130 -20.75 13.53 14.89
CA LYS A 130 -21.05 13.57 16.33
C LYS A 130 -20.80 12.23 17.03
N ASP A 131 -20.76 11.15 16.27
CA ASP A 131 -20.58 9.79 16.79
C ASP A 131 -19.10 9.39 16.92
N LYS A 132 -18.18 10.24 16.46
CA LYS A 132 -16.73 10.01 16.53
C LYS A 132 -16.04 11.08 17.37
N PRO A 133 -15.10 10.71 18.26
CA PRO A 133 -14.32 11.69 19.01
C PRO A 133 -13.41 12.49 18.05
N LEU A 134 -13.03 13.71 18.42
CA LEU A 134 -12.18 14.56 17.57
C LEU A 134 -10.80 13.93 17.30
N ILE A 135 -10.21 13.27 18.31
CA ILE A 135 -8.89 12.62 18.24
C ILE A 135 -9.04 11.16 18.60
N GLN A 136 -8.36 10.29 17.86
CA GLN A 136 -8.21 8.87 18.16
C GLN A 136 -6.75 8.44 17.99
N TYR A 137 -6.34 7.42 18.74
CA TYR A 137 -5.08 6.73 18.51
C TYR A 137 -5.35 5.27 18.16
N ALA A 138 -4.47 4.67 17.38
CA ALA A 138 -4.49 3.23 17.11
C ALA A 138 -3.05 2.69 17.14
N LEU A 139 -2.87 1.54 17.78
CA LEU A 139 -1.57 0.89 17.95
C LEU A 139 -1.56 -0.42 17.15
N MET A 140 -0.51 -0.61 16.36
CA MET A 140 -0.30 -1.84 15.59
C MET A 140 1.09 -2.36 15.84
N ILE A 141 1.20 -3.64 16.23
CA ILE A 141 2.48 -4.35 16.28
C ILE A 141 2.59 -5.25 15.04
N ASP A 142 3.60 -4.97 14.22
CA ASP A 142 4.09 -5.88 13.18
C ASP A 142 5.10 -6.85 13.82
N ALA A 143 4.71 -8.12 13.93
CA ALA A 143 5.59 -9.19 14.38
C ALA A 143 6.24 -9.88 13.17
N GLY A 144 7.29 -9.23 12.66
CA GLY A 144 8.16 -9.72 11.59
C GLY A 144 9.08 -10.88 12.02
N SER A 145 9.62 -11.61 11.04
CA SER A 145 10.56 -12.72 11.30
C SER A 145 11.91 -12.26 11.87
N THR A 146 12.41 -11.10 11.42
CA THR A 146 13.71 -10.57 11.83
C THR A 146 13.64 -9.63 13.05
N GLY A 147 12.43 -9.21 13.42
CA GLY A 147 12.17 -8.27 14.50
C GLY A 147 10.71 -7.82 14.52
N SER A 148 10.25 -7.38 15.68
CA SER A 148 8.93 -6.76 15.86
C SER A 148 9.02 -5.23 15.83
N ARG A 149 7.95 -4.57 15.41
CA ARG A 149 7.83 -3.11 15.26
C ARG A 149 6.50 -2.64 15.84
N ILE A 150 6.46 -1.46 16.43
CA ILE A 150 5.21 -0.82 16.84
C ILE A 150 5.00 0.47 16.06
N HIS A 151 3.76 0.67 15.67
CA HIS A 151 3.26 1.91 15.10
C HIS A 151 2.19 2.47 16.04
N VAL A 152 2.39 3.71 16.49
CA VAL A 152 1.41 4.47 17.27
C VAL A 152 0.92 5.61 16.39
N TYR A 153 -0.28 5.45 15.86
CA TYR A 153 -0.89 6.44 14.98
C TYR A 153 -1.80 7.38 15.77
N LYS A 154 -1.72 8.67 15.46
CA LYS A 154 -2.66 9.69 15.92
C LYS A 154 -3.48 10.17 14.75
N PHE A 155 -4.80 10.10 14.88
CA PHE A 155 -5.76 10.57 13.88
C PHE A 155 -6.62 11.70 14.42
N ASN A 156 -7.09 12.56 13.52
CA ASN A 156 -8.24 13.41 13.75
C ASN A 156 -9.43 13.00 12.86
N ASN A 157 -10.64 13.34 13.29
CA ASN A 157 -11.86 13.14 12.51
C ASN A 157 -12.39 14.46 11.95
N CYS A 158 -11.52 15.30 11.38
CA CYS A 158 -11.93 16.58 10.79
C CYS A 158 -12.69 16.43 9.46
N GLY A 159 -12.42 15.35 8.74
CA GLY A 159 -13.04 15.02 7.46
C GLY A 159 -13.97 13.80 7.51
N PRO A 160 -14.53 13.41 6.35
CA PRO A 160 -15.38 12.24 6.23
C PRO A 160 -14.65 10.91 6.49
N SER A 161 -13.32 10.91 6.39
CA SER A 161 -12.45 9.79 6.78
C SER A 161 -11.43 10.27 7.81
N PRO A 162 -10.93 9.40 8.71
CA PRO A 162 -9.90 9.77 9.67
C PRO A 162 -8.64 10.28 8.96
N GLU A 163 -8.08 11.40 9.40
CA GLU A 163 -6.85 11.99 8.87
C GLU A 163 -5.68 11.70 9.81
N LEU A 164 -4.60 11.13 9.27
CA LEU A 164 -3.39 10.83 10.01
C LEU A 164 -2.62 12.12 10.32
N GLU A 165 -2.43 12.41 11.60
CA GLU A 165 -1.65 13.57 12.07
C GLU A 165 -0.19 13.24 12.31
N SER A 166 0.08 12.07 12.90
CA SER A 166 1.44 11.63 13.21
C SER A 166 1.52 10.14 13.43
N GLU A 167 2.73 9.61 13.21
CA GLU A 167 3.13 8.25 13.53
C GLU A 167 4.35 8.28 14.44
N VAL A 168 4.34 7.46 15.50
CA VAL A 168 5.54 7.05 16.22
C VAL A 168 5.86 5.62 15.84
N PHE A 169 7.11 5.39 15.42
CA PHE A 169 7.62 4.10 14.98
C PHE A 169 8.81 3.69 15.85
N GLU A 170 8.81 2.45 16.34
CA GLU A 170 9.94 1.85 17.03
C GLU A 170 10.10 0.38 16.62
N GLN A 171 11.34 -0.12 16.59
CA GLN A 171 11.64 -1.52 16.29
C GLN A 171 12.48 -2.18 17.37
N THR A 172 12.28 -3.48 17.57
CA THR A 172 13.13 -4.26 18.47
C THR A 172 14.61 -4.20 18.03
N PRO A 173 15.56 -4.17 18.99
CA PRO A 173 16.99 -4.21 18.66
C PRO A 173 17.35 -5.46 17.86
N LYS A 174 18.14 -5.29 16.81
CA LYS A 174 18.63 -6.41 15.99
C LYS A 174 19.51 -7.33 16.83
N LYS A 175 19.30 -8.64 16.71
CA LYS A 175 20.09 -9.69 17.37
C LYS A 175 20.50 -10.74 16.36
N GLU A 176 21.65 -11.37 16.60
CA GLU A 176 22.04 -12.59 15.88
C GLU A 176 20.99 -13.68 16.15
N GLY A 177 20.52 -14.35 15.10
CA GLY A 177 19.36 -15.27 15.17
C GLY A 177 17.98 -14.60 15.06
N GLY A 178 17.92 -13.26 14.98
CA GLY A 178 16.68 -12.48 14.85
C GLY A 178 16.07 -12.06 16.18
N SER A 179 15.25 -10.99 16.17
CA SER A 179 14.54 -10.48 17.34
C SER A 179 13.01 -10.59 17.24
N GLY A 180 12.51 -11.25 16.18
CA GLY A 180 11.08 -11.47 15.97
C GLY A 180 10.51 -12.52 16.92
N LEU A 181 9.18 -12.63 16.99
CA LEU A 181 8.50 -13.62 17.85
C LEU A 181 8.94 -15.06 17.54
N SER A 182 9.25 -15.36 16.28
CA SER A 182 9.70 -16.69 15.86
C SER A 182 11.07 -17.09 16.41
N ALA A 183 11.90 -16.14 16.87
CA ALA A 183 13.25 -16.42 17.37
C ALA A 183 13.27 -17.11 18.74
N TYR A 184 12.14 -17.10 19.46
CA TYR A 184 12.02 -17.66 20.81
C TYR A 184 11.63 -19.13 20.83
N GLY A 185 11.24 -19.71 19.69
CA GLY A 185 10.94 -21.13 19.55
C GLY A 185 9.86 -21.61 20.53
N ASP A 186 10.28 -22.33 21.57
CA ASP A 186 9.40 -22.89 22.60
C ASP A 186 9.13 -21.93 23.79
N ASP A 187 9.84 -20.80 23.88
CA ASP A 187 9.67 -19.81 24.94
C ASP A 187 8.62 -18.74 24.58
N ALA A 188 7.34 -19.11 24.64
CA ALA A 188 6.22 -18.23 24.33
C ALA A 188 6.16 -16.97 25.24
N GLU A 189 6.52 -17.11 26.53
CA GLU A 189 6.54 -16.00 27.49
C GLU A 189 7.69 -15.02 27.22
N GLY A 190 8.87 -15.54 26.85
CA GLY A 190 9.99 -14.73 26.37
C GLY A 190 9.65 -13.96 25.09
N ALA A 191 8.97 -14.60 24.14
CA ALA A 191 8.45 -13.94 22.95
C ALA A 191 7.49 -12.80 23.31
N ALA A 192 6.55 -13.00 24.23
CA ALA A 192 5.63 -11.96 24.67
C ALA A 192 6.38 -10.79 25.35
N LYS A 193 7.31 -11.09 26.27
CA LYS A 193 8.17 -10.10 26.95
C LYS A 193 9.03 -9.28 26.00
N SER A 194 9.41 -9.84 24.86
CA SER A 194 10.22 -9.12 23.87
C SER A 194 9.53 -7.85 23.33
N LEU A 195 8.20 -7.79 23.42
CA LEU A 195 7.41 -6.64 22.97
C LEU A 195 7.37 -5.49 23.98
N ASP A 196 7.86 -5.68 25.21
CA ASP A 196 7.79 -4.66 26.28
C ASP A 196 8.45 -3.35 25.88
N VAL A 197 9.61 -3.44 25.21
CA VAL A 197 10.36 -2.27 24.77
C VAL A 197 9.56 -1.41 23.80
N LEU A 198 8.68 -2.03 23.02
CA LEU A 198 7.78 -1.36 22.09
C LEU A 198 6.58 -0.76 22.83
N MET A 199 6.04 -1.49 23.79
CA MET A 199 4.93 -1.02 24.61
C MET A 199 5.30 0.17 25.50
N ASP A 200 6.55 0.23 25.98
CA ASP A 200 7.09 1.40 26.69
C ASP A 200 7.04 2.67 25.82
N VAL A 201 7.29 2.54 24.51
CA VAL A 201 7.14 3.65 23.57
C VAL A 201 5.68 4.05 23.41
N ALA A 202 4.76 3.08 23.30
CA ALA A 202 3.32 3.36 23.24
C ALA A 202 2.81 4.11 24.49
N ILE A 203 3.19 3.68 25.69
CA ILE A 203 2.83 4.36 26.94
C ILE A 203 3.32 5.81 26.98
N LYS A 204 4.55 6.06 26.51
CA LYS A 204 5.13 7.40 26.46
C LYS A 204 4.49 8.29 25.39
N SER A 205 4.02 7.69 24.29
CA SER A 205 3.53 8.40 23.12
C SER A 205 2.04 8.75 23.20
N VAL A 206 1.23 7.92 23.85
CA VAL A 206 -0.21 8.14 24.00
C VAL A 206 -0.49 8.82 25.35
N PRO A 207 -1.12 10.01 25.38
CA PRO A 207 -1.45 10.66 26.65
C PRO A 207 -2.37 9.81 27.53
N PRO A 208 -2.24 9.85 28.87
CA PRO A 208 -2.97 8.97 29.79
C PRO A 208 -4.49 8.93 29.58
N GLU A 209 -5.09 10.08 29.26
CA GLU A 209 -6.53 10.23 29.00
C GLU A 209 -7.02 9.53 27.73
N TYR A 210 -6.12 9.21 26.80
CA TYR A 210 -6.42 8.48 25.56
C TYR A 210 -6.08 6.99 25.66
N GLN A 211 -5.18 6.57 26.56
CA GLN A 211 -4.64 5.20 26.60
C GLN A 211 -5.74 4.13 26.73
N SER A 212 -6.69 4.32 27.63
CA SER A 212 -7.79 3.37 27.84
C SER A 212 -8.74 3.25 26.64
N CYS A 213 -8.68 4.17 25.68
CA CYS A 213 -9.50 4.18 24.46
C CYS A 213 -8.65 4.06 23.18
N SER A 214 -7.40 3.62 23.29
CA SER A 214 -6.50 3.48 22.14
C SER A 214 -6.27 2.00 21.84
N PRO A 215 -6.96 1.41 20.85
CA PRO A 215 -6.87 -0.02 20.56
C PRO A 215 -5.47 -0.45 20.16
N ILE A 216 -5.12 -1.66 20.56
CA ILE A 216 -3.93 -2.36 20.09
C ILE A 216 -4.28 -3.66 19.38
N ALA A 217 -3.61 -3.91 18.26
CA ALA A 217 -3.61 -5.19 17.57
C ALA A 217 -2.18 -5.64 17.24
N VAL A 218 -1.99 -6.95 17.10
CA VAL A 218 -0.72 -7.58 16.71
C VAL A 218 -0.98 -8.46 15.50
N LYS A 219 -0.21 -8.29 14.44
CA LYS A 219 -0.22 -9.21 13.30
C LYS A 219 1.18 -9.79 13.12
N ALA A 220 1.27 -11.11 13.23
CA ALA A 220 2.48 -11.84 12.89
C ALA A 220 2.49 -12.20 11.40
N THR A 221 3.69 -12.22 10.84
CA THR A 221 3.93 -12.52 9.41
C THR A 221 4.30 -13.99 9.20
N ALA A 222 4.75 -14.33 7.99
CA ALA A 222 5.11 -15.70 7.60
C ALA A 222 6.13 -16.39 8.52
N GLY A 223 6.99 -15.62 9.21
CA GLY A 223 7.98 -16.17 10.14
C GLY A 223 7.39 -17.02 11.26
N LEU A 224 6.28 -16.56 11.86
CA LEU A 224 5.65 -17.29 12.97
C LEU A 224 4.95 -18.57 12.50
N ARG A 225 4.37 -18.58 11.28
CA ARG A 225 3.76 -19.79 10.68
C ARG A 225 4.74 -20.94 10.57
N LYS A 226 6.02 -20.62 10.28
CA LYS A 226 7.06 -21.62 10.07
C LYS A 226 7.43 -22.41 11.33
N LEU A 227 7.07 -21.93 12.53
CA LEU A 227 7.29 -22.67 13.78
C LEU A 227 6.37 -23.88 13.95
N GLY A 228 5.32 -23.99 13.14
CA GLY A 228 4.24 -24.95 13.34
C GLY A 228 3.08 -24.36 14.14
N GLU A 229 1.91 -24.96 13.96
CA GLU A 229 0.64 -24.44 14.49
C GLU A 229 0.64 -24.31 16.02
N GLU A 230 1.09 -25.34 16.72
CA GLU A 230 1.11 -25.37 18.19
C GLU A 230 1.98 -24.24 18.77
N LYS A 231 3.24 -24.11 18.31
CA LYS A 231 4.17 -23.08 18.80
C LYS A 231 3.70 -21.68 18.47
N SER A 232 3.17 -21.48 17.27
CA SER A 232 2.58 -20.21 16.84
C SER A 232 1.42 -19.83 17.75
N ASN A 233 0.48 -20.75 18.00
CA ASN A 233 -0.69 -20.50 18.83
C ASN A 233 -0.33 -20.21 20.29
N ASN A 234 0.61 -20.97 20.86
CA ASN A 234 1.11 -20.72 22.22
C ASN A 234 1.74 -19.33 22.35
N THR A 235 2.55 -18.94 21.36
CA THR A 235 3.17 -17.60 21.32
C THR A 235 2.12 -16.50 21.24
N LEU A 236 1.12 -16.62 20.34
CA LEU A 236 0.05 -15.64 20.20
C LEU A 236 -0.81 -15.55 21.47
N ALA A 237 -1.07 -16.66 22.15
CA ALA A 237 -1.80 -16.67 23.42
C ALA A 237 -1.04 -15.92 24.53
N ALA A 238 0.28 -16.16 24.66
CA ALA A 238 1.13 -15.43 25.62
C ALA A 238 1.15 -13.92 25.31
N VAL A 239 1.24 -13.54 24.04
CA VAL A 239 1.16 -12.13 23.60
C VAL A 239 -0.19 -11.51 23.99
N ARG A 240 -1.32 -12.19 23.71
CA ARG A 240 -2.66 -11.71 24.11
C ARG A 240 -2.75 -11.49 25.61
N HIS A 241 -2.36 -12.49 26.40
CA HIS A 241 -2.41 -12.42 27.86
C HIS A 241 -1.59 -11.25 28.39
N ARG A 242 -0.37 -11.08 27.89
CA ARG A 242 0.53 -10.01 28.31
C ARG A 242 -0.02 -8.63 27.96
N LEU A 243 -0.48 -8.42 26.73
CA LEU A 243 -1.03 -7.13 26.30
C LEU A 243 -2.29 -6.75 27.08
N ASP A 244 -3.14 -7.72 27.41
CA ASP A 244 -4.37 -7.43 28.12
C ASP A 244 -4.16 -7.11 29.61
N THR A 245 -3.20 -7.79 30.25
CA THR A 245 -2.97 -7.71 31.70
C THR A 245 -1.95 -6.65 32.12
N ALA A 246 -0.90 -6.41 31.32
CA ALA A 246 0.20 -5.53 31.69
C ALA A 246 0.04 -4.07 31.21
N TYR A 247 -0.85 -3.82 30.24
CA TYR A 247 -0.96 -2.52 29.58
C TYR A 247 -2.39 -1.95 29.59
N PRO A 248 -2.56 -0.61 29.59
CA PRO A 248 -3.85 0.06 29.68
C PRO A 248 -4.63 0.09 28.36
N PHE A 249 -3.99 -0.30 27.26
CA PHE A 249 -4.60 -0.28 25.93
C PHE A 249 -5.64 -1.40 25.78
N PRO A 250 -6.84 -1.10 25.23
CA PRO A 250 -7.81 -2.13 24.91
C PRO A 250 -7.30 -3.03 23.77
N LEU A 251 -7.20 -4.32 24.04
CA LEU A 251 -6.85 -5.31 23.03
C LEU A 251 -8.05 -5.56 22.12
N VAL A 252 -7.82 -5.59 20.81
CA VAL A 252 -8.86 -6.02 19.86
C VAL A 252 -9.23 -7.48 20.15
N SER A 253 -10.53 -7.78 20.18
CA SER A 253 -11.01 -9.10 20.58
C SER A 253 -10.53 -10.22 19.66
N GLU A 254 -10.48 -11.43 20.21
CA GLU A 254 -10.11 -12.62 19.45
C GLU A 254 -11.10 -12.91 18.32
N ALA A 255 -12.40 -12.64 18.50
CA ALA A 255 -13.43 -12.74 17.46
C ALA A 255 -13.23 -11.78 16.27
N ARG A 256 -12.36 -10.77 16.44
CA ARG A 256 -11.95 -9.82 15.40
C ARG A 256 -10.45 -9.91 15.11
N ASN A 257 -9.85 -11.05 15.49
CA ASN A 257 -8.46 -11.40 15.25
C ASN A 257 -7.45 -10.34 15.73
N GLY A 258 -7.63 -9.80 16.93
CA GLY A 258 -6.76 -8.75 17.45
C GLY A 258 -5.29 -9.13 17.62
N VAL A 259 -5.00 -10.43 17.79
CA VAL A 259 -3.65 -11.00 17.75
C VAL A 259 -3.72 -12.22 16.87
N GLU A 260 -3.16 -12.17 15.67
CA GLU A 260 -3.23 -13.27 14.71
C GLU A 260 -1.97 -13.36 13.85
N VAL A 261 -1.84 -14.47 13.13
CA VAL A 261 -0.99 -14.49 11.95
C VAL A 261 -1.79 -13.99 10.76
N MET A 262 -1.44 -12.82 10.22
CA MET A 262 -2.18 -12.20 9.13
C MET A 262 -1.92 -12.93 7.82
N PRO A 263 -2.95 -13.31 7.03
CA PRO A 263 -2.79 -13.89 5.68
C PRO A 263 -1.95 -12.99 4.76
N GLY A 264 -1.19 -13.57 3.83
CA GLY A 264 -0.29 -12.79 2.95
C GLY A 264 -1.04 -11.89 1.98
N GLU A 265 -2.25 -12.29 1.60
CA GLU A 265 -3.19 -11.53 0.78
C GLU A 265 -3.62 -10.23 1.48
N MET A 266 -3.89 -10.33 2.79
CA MET A 266 -4.29 -9.18 3.60
C MET A 266 -3.12 -8.21 3.83
N GLU A 267 -1.89 -8.72 3.99
CA GLU A 267 -0.67 -7.90 4.03
C GLU A 267 -0.60 -6.96 2.83
N GLY A 268 -0.80 -7.55 1.64
CA GLY A 268 -0.84 -6.82 0.39
C GLY A 268 -1.94 -5.76 0.32
N VAL A 269 -3.19 -6.14 0.62
CA VAL A 269 -4.33 -5.22 0.56
C VAL A 269 -4.14 -4.05 1.52
N TYR A 270 -3.66 -4.30 2.74
CA TYR A 270 -3.41 -3.23 3.70
C TYR A 270 -2.25 -2.33 3.28
N ALA A 271 -1.19 -2.87 2.67
CA ALA A 271 -0.11 -2.04 2.10
C ALA A 271 -0.63 -1.14 0.97
N TRP A 272 -1.53 -1.66 0.13
CA TRP A 272 -2.21 -0.88 -0.91
C TRP A 272 -3.05 0.25 -0.33
N ILE A 273 -3.81 -0.02 0.75
CA ILE A 273 -4.59 1.00 1.47
C ILE A 273 -3.65 2.06 2.03
N THR A 274 -2.56 1.69 2.71
CA THR A 274 -1.58 2.62 3.26
C THR A 274 -1.06 3.59 2.19
N VAL A 275 -0.53 3.07 1.08
CA VAL A 275 0.07 3.90 0.03
C VAL A 275 -0.97 4.84 -0.57
N ASN A 276 -2.12 4.32 -0.97
CA ASN A 276 -3.14 5.13 -1.61
C ASN A 276 -3.80 6.13 -0.66
N TYR A 277 -3.91 5.81 0.63
CA TYR A 277 -4.38 6.72 1.67
C TYR A 277 -3.38 7.86 1.86
N LEU A 278 -2.09 7.56 2.00
CA LEU A 278 -1.04 8.58 2.19
C LEU A 278 -0.87 9.48 0.95
N LEU A 279 -1.08 8.94 -0.25
CA LEU A 279 -1.13 9.71 -1.50
C LEU A 279 -2.40 10.57 -1.64
N GLY A 280 -3.44 10.31 -0.84
CA GLY A 280 -4.75 10.98 -0.98
C GLY A 280 -5.55 10.49 -2.19
N HIS A 281 -5.26 9.28 -2.68
CA HIS A 281 -6.01 8.64 -3.77
C HIS A 281 -7.29 7.95 -3.29
N ILE A 282 -7.37 7.66 -1.98
CA ILE A 282 -8.55 7.11 -1.30
C ILE A 282 -8.84 7.88 -0.01
N GLY A 283 -10.08 7.83 0.49
CA GLY A 283 -10.51 8.51 1.72
C GLY A 283 -10.80 10.01 1.57
N GLY A 284 -10.30 10.63 0.49
CA GLY A 284 -10.65 12.00 0.09
C GLY A 284 -11.92 12.07 -0.79
N PRO A 285 -12.42 13.29 -1.06
CA PRO A 285 -13.58 13.50 -1.93
C PRO A 285 -13.28 13.19 -3.42
N ASP A 286 -12.01 13.28 -3.83
CA ASP A 286 -11.58 13.10 -5.21
C ASP A 286 -11.42 11.62 -5.57
N LYS A 287 -11.89 11.25 -6.76
CA LYS A 287 -11.76 9.89 -7.31
C LYS A 287 -10.52 9.76 -8.19
N ASN A 288 -9.35 9.83 -7.55
CA ASN A 288 -8.08 9.71 -8.26
C ASN A 288 -7.77 8.25 -8.66
N PRO A 289 -7.07 8.01 -9.77
CA PRO A 289 -6.50 6.71 -10.09
C PRO A 289 -5.58 6.24 -8.96
N THR A 290 -5.68 4.97 -8.60
CA THR A 290 -4.89 4.40 -7.51
C THR A 290 -3.55 3.91 -8.01
N ALA A 291 -2.55 3.87 -7.12
CA ALA A 291 -1.24 3.30 -7.39
C ALA A 291 -1.27 1.78 -7.14
N ALA A 292 -0.44 1.05 -7.87
CA ALA A 292 -0.14 -0.34 -7.56
C ALA A 292 0.90 -0.41 -6.42
N VAL A 293 0.80 -1.45 -5.61
CA VAL A 293 1.75 -1.75 -4.54
C VAL A 293 2.27 -3.15 -4.71
N LEU A 294 3.60 -3.27 -4.73
CA LEU A 294 4.31 -4.53 -4.67
C LEU A 294 5.20 -4.53 -3.44
N ASP A 295 5.09 -5.57 -2.64
CA ASP A 295 5.86 -5.70 -1.41
C ASP A 295 6.73 -6.96 -1.49
N LEU A 296 8.04 -6.79 -1.35
CA LEU A 296 8.98 -7.91 -1.35
C LEU A 296 9.46 -8.17 0.08
N GLY A 297 8.79 -9.10 0.75
CA GLY A 297 9.18 -9.60 2.05
C GLY A 297 10.29 -10.67 1.96
N GLY A 298 10.62 -11.26 3.12
CA GLY A 298 11.61 -12.35 3.18
C GLY A 298 11.07 -13.68 2.68
N GLY A 299 9.82 -14.02 3.03
CA GLY A 299 9.17 -15.30 2.74
C GLY A 299 8.18 -15.29 1.58
N SER A 300 7.64 -14.12 1.23
CA SER A 300 6.66 -13.93 0.16
C SER A 300 6.87 -12.60 -0.54
N THR A 301 6.25 -12.47 -1.71
CA THR A 301 6.09 -11.20 -2.43
C THR A 301 4.63 -10.99 -2.77
N GLN A 302 4.13 -9.78 -2.60
CA GLN A 302 2.74 -9.41 -2.82
C GLN A 302 2.60 -8.43 -3.98
N ILE A 303 1.48 -8.50 -4.71
CA ILE A 303 1.14 -7.59 -5.80
C ILE A 303 -0.35 -7.22 -5.73
N ILE A 304 -0.62 -5.91 -5.74
CA ILE A 304 -1.96 -5.36 -5.54
C ILE A 304 -2.15 -4.13 -6.43
N PHE A 305 -3.22 -4.13 -7.22
CA PHE A 305 -3.59 -3.00 -8.05
C PHE A 305 -5.09 -3.02 -8.40
N GLU A 306 -5.63 -1.88 -8.78
CA GLU A 306 -6.99 -1.75 -9.33
C GLU A 306 -6.90 -1.85 -10.86
N PRO A 307 -7.12 -3.02 -11.48
CA PRO A 307 -7.05 -3.16 -12.93
C PRO A 307 -8.16 -2.36 -13.61
N THR A 308 -7.80 -1.69 -14.71
CA THR A 308 -8.75 -1.02 -15.61
C THR A 308 -8.97 -1.90 -16.85
N PHE A 309 -10.23 -2.08 -17.23
CA PHE A 309 -10.60 -2.88 -18.39
C PHE A 309 -11.32 -2.01 -19.43
N PRO A 310 -11.14 -2.28 -20.73
CA PRO A 310 -11.89 -1.59 -21.77
C PRO A 310 -13.37 -2.01 -21.74
N ASP A 311 -14.26 -1.09 -22.10
CA ASP A 311 -15.71 -1.35 -22.19
C ASP A 311 -16.06 -2.43 -23.24
N THR A 312 -15.18 -2.63 -24.21
CA THR A 312 -15.34 -3.64 -25.27
C THR A 312 -14.12 -4.55 -25.29
N PRO A 313 -14.32 -5.88 -25.42
CA PRO A 313 -13.19 -6.80 -25.55
C PRO A 313 -12.32 -6.42 -26.75
N ARG A 314 -11.05 -6.13 -26.50
CA ARG A 314 -10.05 -5.86 -27.55
C ARG A 314 -8.84 -6.74 -27.29
N GLY A 315 -8.36 -7.41 -28.34
CA GLY A 315 -7.16 -8.25 -28.25
C GLY A 315 -7.27 -9.43 -27.28
N GLY A 316 -8.49 -9.89 -26.94
CA GLY A 316 -8.71 -10.97 -25.97
C GLY A 316 -8.70 -10.55 -24.50
N LEU A 317 -8.57 -9.25 -24.19
CA LEU A 317 -8.70 -8.75 -22.83
C LEU A 317 -10.17 -8.85 -22.35
N PRO A 318 -10.46 -9.38 -21.15
CA PRO A 318 -11.81 -9.34 -20.60
C PRO A 318 -12.25 -7.90 -20.30
N THR A 319 -13.56 -7.71 -20.11
CA THR A 319 -14.15 -6.40 -19.75
C THR A 319 -14.22 -6.18 -18.24
N LYS A 320 -13.84 -7.18 -17.44
CA LYS A 320 -13.82 -7.13 -15.98
C LYS A 320 -12.79 -8.11 -15.43
N LEU A 321 -12.42 -7.90 -14.16
CA LEU A 321 -11.62 -8.84 -13.39
C LEU A 321 -12.38 -10.16 -13.25
N ALA A 322 -11.69 -11.29 -13.41
CA ALA A 322 -12.26 -12.60 -13.17
C ALA A 322 -12.68 -12.74 -11.70
N ASP A 323 -13.66 -13.60 -11.44
CA ASP A 323 -14.05 -13.91 -10.07
C ASP A 323 -13.11 -14.99 -9.51
N GLY A 324 -12.78 -14.90 -8.22
CA GLY A 324 -11.90 -15.84 -7.51
C GLY A 324 -11.14 -15.16 -6.37
N ASP A 325 -10.29 -15.92 -5.69
CA ASP A 325 -9.57 -15.44 -4.49
C ASP A 325 -8.65 -14.23 -4.77
N HIS A 326 -8.21 -14.07 -6.03
CA HIS A 326 -7.39 -12.95 -6.48
C HIS A 326 -8.16 -11.62 -6.57
N LYS A 327 -9.50 -11.64 -6.51
CA LYS A 327 -10.34 -10.44 -6.55
C LYS A 327 -10.75 -10.05 -5.13
N TYR A 328 -10.38 -8.85 -4.73
CA TYR A 328 -10.76 -8.27 -3.45
C TYR A 328 -11.61 -7.01 -3.64
N SER A 329 -12.88 -7.08 -3.22
CA SER A 329 -13.78 -5.93 -3.25
C SER A 329 -13.66 -5.14 -1.95
N LEU A 330 -13.14 -3.93 -2.04
CA LEU A 330 -12.94 -3.00 -0.92
C LEU A 330 -13.96 -1.86 -1.00
N ASN A 331 -14.62 -1.54 0.11
CA ASN A 331 -15.32 -0.27 0.28
C ASN A 331 -14.51 0.61 1.24
N PHE A 332 -14.04 1.75 0.75
CA PHE A 332 -13.28 2.71 1.55
C PHE A 332 -13.65 4.14 1.15
N GLY A 333 -13.98 4.99 2.13
CA GLY A 333 -14.34 6.40 1.88
C GLY A 333 -15.52 6.57 0.91
N ASN A 334 -16.56 5.72 1.02
CA ASN A 334 -17.72 5.67 0.11
C ASN A 334 -17.37 5.38 -1.37
N ARG A 335 -16.19 4.80 -1.65
CA ARG A 335 -15.81 4.30 -2.97
C ARG A 335 -15.59 2.79 -2.90
N ASN A 336 -16.12 2.09 -3.90
CA ASN A 336 -15.85 0.67 -4.12
C ASN A 336 -14.65 0.52 -5.05
N PHE A 337 -13.80 -0.46 -4.74
CA PHE A 337 -12.64 -0.84 -5.53
C PHE A 337 -12.68 -2.35 -5.73
N ASP A 338 -12.45 -2.79 -6.96
CA ASP A 338 -12.18 -4.20 -7.26
C ASP A 338 -10.67 -4.33 -7.49
N LEU A 339 -9.97 -4.81 -6.47
CA LEU A 339 -8.53 -4.98 -6.49
C LEU A 339 -8.18 -6.38 -7.00
N TYR A 340 -7.19 -6.46 -7.89
CA TYR A 340 -6.42 -7.68 -8.03
C TYR A 340 -5.43 -7.75 -6.85
N GLN A 341 -5.35 -8.90 -6.20
CA GLN A 341 -4.39 -9.17 -5.15
C GLN A 341 -3.83 -10.59 -5.30
N HIS A 342 -2.54 -10.74 -5.02
CA HIS A 342 -1.95 -12.06 -4.81
C HIS A 342 -0.73 -12.00 -3.90
N SER A 343 -0.47 -13.09 -3.17
CA SER A 343 0.71 -13.30 -2.34
C SER A 343 1.44 -14.57 -2.75
N TYR A 344 2.61 -14.43 -3.37
CA TYR A 344 3.47 -15.54 -3.76
C TYR A 344 4.32 -16.01 -2.58
N LEU A 345 3.77 -16.92 -1.77
CA LEU A 345 4.52 -17.59 -0.72
C LEU A 345 5.65 -18.44 -1.32
N GLY A 346 6.86 -18.36 -0.77
CA GLY A 346 8.04 -19.02 -1.32
C GLY A 346 8.78 -18.17 -2.37
N TYR A 347 8.37 -16.93 -2.61
CA TYR A 347 9.01 -16.00 -3.56
C TYR A 347 9.43 -14.66 -2.93
N GLY A 348 9.49 -14.59 -1.60
CA GLY A 348 10.19 -13.51 -0.93
C GLY A 348 11.69 -13.58 -1.19
N LEU A 349 12.44 -12.52 -0.87
CA LEU A 349 13.85 -12.41 -1.27
C LEU A 349 14.72 -13.56 -0.70
N MET A 350 14.43 -14.05 0.51
CA MET A 350 15.22 -15.16 1.09
C MET A 350 14.86 -16.49 0.43
N GLU A 351 13.59 -16.69 0.12
CA GLU A 351 13.14 -17.89 -0.60
C GLU A 351 13.61 -17.89 -2.05
N ALA A 352 13.71 -16.73 -2.70
CA ALA A 352 14.29 -16.61 -4.03
C ALA A 352 15.74 -17.13 -4.08
N ARG A 353 16.53 -16.82 -3.04
CA ARG A 353 17.88 -17.38 -2.88
C ARG A 353 17.84 -18.90 -2.73
N ASN A 354 16.99 -19.40 -1.83
CA ASN A 354 16.83 -20.84 -1.60
C ASN A 354 16.43 -21.56 -2.89
N ASN A 355 15.43 -21.05 -3.61
CA ASN A 355 14.93 -21.62 -4.86
C ASN A 355 16.01 -21.67 -5.94
N LEU A 356 16.78 -20.58 -6.11
CA LEU A 356 17.90 -20.56 -7.05
C LEU A 356 18.95 -21.61 -6.67
N HIS A 357 19.38 -21.63 -5.40
CA HIS A 357 20.41 -22.56 -4.94
C HIS A 357 19.96 -24.02 -5.10
N ALA A 358 18.70 -24.33 -4.76
CA ALA A 358 18.12 -25.65 -4.96
C ALA A 358 18.05 -26.04 -6.44
N THR A 359 17.65 -25.11 -7.31
CA THR A 359 17.56 -25.33 -8.76
C THR A 359 18.94 -25.60 -9.38
N LEU A 360 19.98 -24.91 -8.92
CA LEU A 360 21.36 -25.15 -9.37
C LEU A 360 21.87 -26.51 -8.90
N VAL A 361 21.68 -26.86 -7.62
CA VAL A 361 22.11 -28.15 -7.06
C VAL A 361 21.38 -29.33 -7.71
N ASP A 362 20.06 -29.25 -7.86
CA ASP A 362 19.29 -30.29 -8.56
C ASP A 362 19.73 -30.40 -10.02
N SER A 363 19.91 -29.29 -10.73
CA SER A 363 20.38 -29.35 -12.11
C SER A 363 21.77 -29.98 -12.24
N LEU A 364 22.68 -29.77 -11.29
CA LEU A 364 23.98 -30.43 -11.29
C LEU A 364 23.87 -31.92 -10.98
N TYR A 365 22.98 -32.29 -10.05
CA TYR A 365 22.70 -33.67 -9.71
C TYR A 365 22.13 -34.45 -10.90
N GLN A 366 21.14 -33.88 -11.61
CA GLN A 366 20.54 -34.52 -12.80
C GLN A 366 21.53 -34.67 -13.97
N ASN A 367 22.52 -33.77 -14.07
CA ASN A 367 23.50 -33.76 -15.15
C ASN A 367 24.77 -34.59 -14.84
N GLN A 368 24.80 -35.36 -13.75
CA GLN A 368 25.93 -36.23 -13.45
C GLN A 368 26.04 -37.38 -14.46
N ALA A 369 27.25 -37.62 -14.96
CA ALA A 369 27.53 -38.73 -15.89
C ALA A 369 27.27 -40.10 -15.24
N THR A 370 27.45 -40.21 -13.92
CA THR A 370 27.11 -41.41 -13.15
C THR A 370 25.85 -41.14 -12.34
N PRO A 371 24.79 -41.97 -12.50
CA PRO A 371 23.58 -41.83 -11.71
C PRO A 371 23.86 -41.82 -10.21
N GLN A 372 23.18 -40.95 -9.46
CA GLN A 372 23.30 -40.82 -8.01
C GLN A 372 24.69 -40.39 -7.49
N SER A 373 25.59 -39.93 -8.35
CA SER A 373 26.88 -39.40 -7.91
C SER A 373 26.72 -38.13 -7.07
N THR A 374 27.44 -38.08 -5.95
CA THR A 374 27.51 -36.92 -5.06
C THR A 374 28.88 -36.23 -5.08
N GLU A 375 29.77 -36.66 -5.98
CA GLU A 375 31.16 -36.17 -6.03
C GLU A 375 31.24 -34.65 -6.26
N PHE A 376 30.31 -34.10 -7.05
CA PHE A 376 30.26 -32.68 -7.33
C PHE A 376 30.04 -31.81 -6.09
N LEU A 377 29.46 -32.36 -5.01
CA LEU A 377 29.24 -31.63 -3.75
C LEU A 377 30.55 -31.38 -2.98
N LYS A 378 31.62 -32.13 -3.28
CA LYS A 378 32.92 -31.96 -2.63
C LYS A 378 33.72 -30.77 -3.16
N SER A 379 33.31 -30.22 -4.30
CA SER A 379 33.96 -29.06 -4.93
C SER A 379 33.04 -27.84 -4.87
N PRO A 380 33.59 -26.60 -4.82
CA PRO A 380 32.77 -25.41 -4.89
C PRO A 380 31.93 -25.36 -6.16
N ILE A 381 30.63 -25.06 -6.00
CA ILE A 381 29.67 -24.95 -7.09
C ILE A 381 29.72 -23.54 -7.67
N VAL A 382 29.89 -23.40 -8.99
CA VAL A 382 29.83 -22.10 -9.64
C VAL A 382 28.38 -21.61 -9.70
N ASN A 383 28.12 -20.48 -9.07
CA ASN A 383 26.82 -19.81 -9.08
C ASN A 383 26.94 -18.49 -9.87
N PRO A 384 26.26 -18.36 -11.04
CA PRO A 384 26.34 -17.15 -11.87
C PRO A 384 25.74 -15.90 -11.21
N CYS A 385 24.97 -16.07 -10.13
CA CYS A 385 24.39 -14.98 -9.34
C CYS A 385 25.27 -14.53 -8.16
N ILE A 386 26.48 -15.06 -8.03
CA ILE A 386 27.49 -14.56 -7.08
C ILE A 386 28.53 -13.79 -7.88
N ALA A 387 28.93 -12.60 -7.42
CA ALA A 387 29.90 -11.78 -8.13
C ALA A 387 31.29 -12.44 -8.18
N PRO A 388 32.11 -12.19 -9.22
CA PRO A 388 33.46 -12.74 -9.32
C PRO A 388 34.33 -12.48 -8.09
N GLY A 389 35.09 -13.49 -7.68
CA GLY A 389 35.97 -13.41 -6.51
C GLY A 389 35.26 -13.52 -5.16
N MET A 390 33.93 -13.69 -5.13
CA MET A 390 33.16 -13.92 -3.90
C MET A 390 32.74 -15.38 -3.76
N SER A 391 32.53 -15.80 -2.51
CA SER A 391 32.09 -17.15 -2.16
C SER A 391 31.20 -17.12 -0.92
N ARG A 392 30.31 -18.11 -0.82
CA ARG A 392 29.48 -18.31 0.37
C ARG A 392 29.18 -19.77 0.60
N GLU A 393 29.29 -20.21 1.85
CA GLU A 393 28.70 -21.47 2.27
C GLU A 393 27.20 -21.28 2.47
N VAL A 394 26.41 -22.16 1.87
CA VAL A 394 24.94 -22.11 1.91
C VAL A 394 24.38 -23.47 2.28
N VAL A 395 23.38 -23.46 3.15
CA VAL A 395 22.54 -24.63 3.42
C VAL A 395 21.39 -24.60 2.42
N VAL A 396 21.36 -25.57 1.52
CA VAL A 396 20.36 -25.68 0.46
C VAL A 396 19.27 -26.64 0.91
N SER A 397 18.06 -26.13 1.10
CA SER A 397 16.87 -26.96 1.34
C SER A 397 16.38 -27.59 0.05
N LEU A 398 16.14 -28.90 0.07
CA LEU A 398 15.71 -29.70 -1.07
C LEU A 398 14.35 -30.35 -0.77
N PRO A 399 13.59 -30.78 -1.80
CA PRO A 399 12.32 -31.46 -1.60
C PRO A 399 12.43 -32.69 -0.70
N PRO A 400 11.39 -33.06 0.10
CA PRO A 400 11.45 -34.14 1.09
C PRO A 400 11.92 -35.50 0.60
N ASN A 401 11.78 -35.77 -0.71
CA ASN A 401 12.15 -37.04 -1.35
C ASN A 401 13.34 -36.91 -2.31
N HIS A 402 14.10 -35.81 -2.22
CA HIS A 402 15.26 -35.63 -3.08
C HIS A 402 16.35 -36.66 -2.74
N PRO A 403 17.02 -37.28 -3.73
CA PRO A 403 18.04 -38.32 -3.47
C PRO A 403 19.23 -37.87 -2.60
N LEU A 404 19.51 -36.57 -2.58
CA LEU A 404 20.53 -35.96 -1.73
C LEU A 404 20.08 -35.70 -0.28
N GLY A 405 18.85 -36.07 0.08
CA GLY A 405 18.23 -35.73 1.35
C GLY A 405 17.49 -34.38 1.33
N THR A 406 16.98 -33.98 2.50
CA THR A 406 16.15 -32.76 2.67
C THR A 406 16.96 -31.46 2.70
N SER A 407 18.27 -31.55 2.95
CA SER A 407 19.17 -30.42 2.84
C SER A 407 20.61 -30.85 2.60
N VAL A 408 21.38 -30.00 1.93
CA VAL A 408 22.82 -30.18 1.73
C VAL A 408 23.54 -28.86 1.99
N THR A 409 24.75 -28.93 2.54
CA THR A 409 25.61 -27.75 2.70
C THR A 409 26.64 -27.74 1.58
N VAL A 410 26.71 -26.64 0.83
CA VAL A 410 27.64 -26.47 -0.28
C VAL A 410 28.31 -25.10 -0.23
N THR A 411 29.55 -25.03 -0.70
CA THR A 411 30.20 -23.75 -0.99
C THR A 411 29.86 -23.34 -2.41
N MET A 412 29.29 -22.15 -2.58
CA MET A 412 29.02 -21.55 -3.88
C MET A 412 29.98 -20.38 -4.16
N ASN A 413 30.58 -20.38 -5.34
CA ASN A 413 31.53 -19.36 -5.77
C ASN A 413 31.00 -18.60 -6.99
N GLY A 414 31.34 -17.31 -7.07
CA GLY A 414 31.13 -16.55 -8.28
C GLY A 414 31.98 -17.08 -9.44
N PRO A 415 31.54 -16.88 -10.69
CA PRO A 415 32.32 -17.23 -11.88
C PRO A 415 33.57 -16.35 -12.00
N LYS A 416 34.51 -16.75 -12.86
CA LYS A 416 35.72 -15.96 -13.14
C LYS A 416 35.40 -14.62 -13.82
N THR A 417 34.34 -14.59 -14.62
CA THR A 417 33.87 -13.40 -15.34
C THR A 417 32.41 -13.15 -15.00
N PRO A 418 31.95 -11.88 -14.88
CA PRO A 418 30.57 -11.55 -14.59
C PRO A 418 29.59 -12.23 -15.57
N SER A 419 28.49 -12.79 -15.06
CA SER A 419 27.47 -13.47 -15.89
C SER A 419 26.02 -13.13 -15.49
N PRO A 420 25.66 -11.84 -15.40
CA PRO A 420 24.33 -11.43 -14.93
C PRO A 420 23.19 -11.96 -15.81
N THR A 421 23.39 -12.09 -17.12
CA THR A 421 22.39 -12.69 -18.02
C THR A 421 22.12 -14.16 -17.71
N GLN A 422 23.15 -14.95 -17.41
CA GLN A 422 22.99 -16.34 -16.99
C GLN A 422 22.32 -16.43 -15.63
N CYS A 423 22.64 -15.51 -14.71
CA CYS A 423 21.93 -15.41 -13.44
C CYS A 423 20.42 -15.20 -13.65
N ARG A 424 20.04 -14.24 -14.50
CA ARG A 424 18.63 -14.01 -14.88
C ARG A 424 17.96 -15.23 -15.48
N GLY A 425 18.63 -15.95 -16.37
CA GLY A 425 18.07 -17.19 -16.95
C GLY A 425 17.78 -18.28 -15.89
N TRP A 426 18.64 -18.41 -14.88
CA TRP A 426 18.38 -19.33 -13.75
C TRP A 426 17.23 -18.85 -12.86
N ILE A 427 17.14 -17.55 -12.62
CA ILE A 427 16.03 -16.96 -11.88
C ILE A 427 14.71 -17.17 -12.62
N GLU A 428 14.66 -16.91 -13.93
CA GLU A 428 13.46 -17.12 -14.74
C GLU A 428 12.97 -18.57 -14.67
N LYS A 429 13.90 -19.54 -14.69
CA LYS A 429 13.57 -20.96 -14.48
C LYS A 429 12.87 -21.22 -13.14
N THR A 430 13.24 -20.50 -12.08
CA THR A 430 12.63 -20.66 -10.75
C THR A 430 11.21 -20.10 -10.65
N LEU A 431 10.77 -19.29 -11.63
CA LEU A 431 9.40 -18.76 -11.64
C LEU A 431 8.38 -19.81 -12.10
N HIS A 432 8.80 -20.90 -12.76
CA HIS A 432 7.92 -21.95 -13.26
C HIS A 432 6.73 -21.39 -14.06
N LYS A 433 7.04 -20.62 -15.11
CA LYS A 433 6.02 -19.96 -15.95
C LYS A 433 5.20 -20.93 -16.81
N ASP A 434 5.69 -22.16 -16.99
CA ASP A 434 5.02 -23.23 -17.75
C ASP A 434 4.04 -24.05 -16.91
N ASP A 435 3.90 -23.75 -15.61
CA ASP A 435 2.91 -24.39 -14.74
C ASP A 435 1.48 -24.17 -15.28
N GLU A 436 0.62 -25.16 -15.08
CA GLU A 436 -0.75 -25.17 -15.60
C GLU A 436 -1.53 -23.91 -15.20
N CYS A 437 -1.94 -23.12 -16.20
CA CYS A 437 -2.70 -21.89 -16.00
C CYS A 437 -4.21 -22.17 -16.06
N LYS A 438 -4.84 -22.33 -14.89
CA LYS A 438 -6.28 -22.63 -14.78
C LYS A 438 -7.18 -21.48 -15.26
N ILE A 439 -6.77 -20.24 -15.01
CA ILE A 439 -7.48 -19.04 -15.42
C ILE A 439 -6.49 -18.13 -16.14
N ALA A 440 -6.53 -18.14 -17.46
CA ALA A 440 -5.67 -17.30 -18.28
C ALA A 440 -6.07 -15.82 -18.21
N PRO A 441 -5.11 -14.88 -18.34
CA PRO A 441 -3.67 -15.12 -18.39
C PRO A 441 -3.07 -15.32 -16.99
N CYS A 442 -1.89 -15.95 -16.93
CA CYS A 442 -1.14 -16.16 -15.69
C CYS A 442 0.20 -15.42 -15.72
N ALA A 443 0.67 -15.02 -14.53
CA ALA A 443 1.98 -14.44 -14.34
C ALA A 443 3.06 -15.54 -14.29
N PHE A 444 3.09 -16.29 -13.17
CA PHE A 444 3.96 -17.44 -12.95
C PHE A 444 3.31 -18.39 -11.92
N ARG A 445 3.78 -19.64 -11.83
CA ARG A 445 3.19 -20.69 -10.95
C ARG A 445 1.70 -20.98 -11.20
N GLY A 446 1.25 -20.85 -12.45
CA GLY A 446 -0.16 -21.04 -12.80
C GLY A 446 -1.13 -20.05 -12.15
N VAL A 447 -0.61 -18.95 -11.57
CA VAL A 447 -1.42 -17.94 -10.88
C VAL A 447 -1.98 -16.93 -11.88
N HIS A 448 -3.30 -16.82 -11.92
CA HIS A 448 -4.00 -15.82 -12.71
C HIS A 448 -3.52 -14.41 -12.39
N GLN A 449 -3.27 -13.60 -13.42
CA GLN A 449 -3.00 -12.18 -13.29
C GLN A 449 -3.52 -11.46 -14.55
N PRO A 450 -4.34 -10.40 -14.41
CA PRO A 450 -4.65 -9.52 -15.52
C PRO A 450 -3.37 -8.97 -16.15
N PRO A 451 -3.27 -8.85 -17.49
CA PRO A 451 -2.05 -8.37 -18.13
C PRO A 451 -1.71 -6.96 -17.64
N PHE A 452 -0.58 -6.82 -16.95
CA PHE A 452 -0.23 -5.60 -16.24
C PHE A 452 -0.11 -4.41 -17.20
N GLU A 453 0.58 -4.58 -18.32
CA GLU A 453 0.74 -3.56 -19.36
C GLU A 453 -0.59 -3.10 -19.99
N GLN A 454 -1.61 -3.97 -20.02
CA GLN A 454 -2.88 -3.67 -20.68
C GLN A 454 -3.94 -3.15 -19.71
N THR A 455 -3.84 -3.52 -18.42
CA THR A 455 -4.82 -3.17 -17.38
C THR A 455 -4.32 -2.13 -16.38
N PHE A 456 -3.02 -1.83 -16.36
CA PHE A 456 -2.38 -0.90 -15.42
C PHE A 456 -1.17 -0.19 -16.06
N ALA A 457 -1.42 0.47 -17.19
CA ALA A 457 -0.37 0.95 -18.08
C ALA A 457 0.37 2.20 -17.59
N ARG A 458 -0.29 3.10 -16.83
CA ARG A 458 0.19 4.49 -16.65
C ARG A 458 0.34 4.93 -15.21
N GLU A 459 -0.45 4.35 -14.32
CA GLU A 459 -0.58 4.74 -12.92
C GLU A 459 0.73 4.45 -12.15
N ALA A 460 0.92 5.04 -10.99
CA ALA A 460 2.17 4.84 -10.24
C ALA A 460 2.29 3.40 -9.71
N ILE A 461 3.51 2.88 -9.62
CA ILE A 461 3.83 1.61 -8.97
C ILE A 461 4.79 1.91 -7.81
N TYR A 462 4.44 1.47 -6.61
CA TYR A 462 5.31 1.56 -5.44
C TYR A 462 5.84 0.18 -5.08
N LEU A 463 7.16 0.09 -4.95
CA LEU A 463 7.90 -1.09 -4.55
C LEU A 463 8.38 -0.91 -3.10
N LEU A 464 7.97 -1.81 -2.22
CA LEU A 464 8.20 -1.72 -0.77
C LEU A 464 9.23 -2.75 -0.28
N SER A 465 9.62 -2.60 0.99
CA SER A 465 10.49 -3.54 1.72
C SER A 465 11.81 -3.82 1.01
N TYR A 466 12.12 -5.08 0.68
CA TYR A 466 13.42 -5.41 0.08
C TYR A 466 13.65 -4.79 -1.30
N PHE A 467 12.61 -4.35 -2.01
CA PHE A 467 12.83 -3.52 -3.20
C PHE A 467 13.52 -2.21 -2.85
N TYR A 468 13.10 -1.54 -1.77
CA TYR A 468 13.75 -0.33 -1.27
C TYR A 468 15.12 -0.64 -0.70
N ASP A 469 15.23 -1.63 0.20
CA ASP A 469 16.49 -1.93 0.90
C ASP A 469 17.64 -2.32 -0.07
N ARG A 470 17.32 -2.95 -1.21
CA ARG A 470 18.34 -3.36 -2.20
C ARG A 470 18.66 -2.33 -3.27
N THR A 471 17.94 -1.22 -3.32
CA THR A 471 18.19 -0.20 -4.34
C THR A 471 18.71 1.07 -3.70
N GLN A 472 18.12 1.47 -2.57
CA GLN A 472 18.49 2.73 -1.91
C GLN A 472 19.89 2.70 -1.30
N ASP A 473 20.30 1.58 -0.70
CA ASP A 473 21.64 1.41 -0.12
C ASP A 473 22.75 1.52 -1.18
N LEU A 474 22.39 1.40 -2.46
CA LEU A 474 23.28 1.55 -3.62
C LEU A 474 23.12 2.90 -4.34
N GLY A 475 22.32 3.82 -3.78
CA GLY A 475 22.17 5.19 -4.29
C GLY A 475 21.23 5.34 -5.48
N MET A 476 20.32 4.41 -5.70
CA MET A 476 19.26 4.59 -6.70
C MET A 476 18.35 5.76 -6.35
N PRO A 477 17.80 6.49 -7.34
CA PRO A 477 16.77 7.49 -7.10
C PRO A 477 15.45 6.85 -6.63
N GLU A 478 14.54 7.66 -6.06
CA GLU A 478 13.21 7.21 -5.64
C GLU A 478 12.31 6.76 -6.80
N SER A 479 12.65 7.13 -8.04
CA SER A 479 11.92 6.77 -9.26
C SER A 479 12.92 6.33 -10.33
N PHE A 480 12.70 5.16 -10.93
CA PHE A 480 13.56 4.60 -11.97
C PHE A 480 12.81 3.60 -12.86
N THR A 481 13.39 3.27 -13.99
CA THR A 481 12.89 2.27 -14.93
C THR A 481 13.42 0.87 -14.63
N LEU A 482 12.72 -0.18 -15.07
CA LEU A 482 13.26 -1.55 -14.96
C LEU A 482 14.58 -1.72 -15.72
N ARG A 483 14.82 -0.92 -16.78
CA ARG A 483 16.12 -0.83 -17.44
C ARG A 483 17.23 -0.35 -16.51
N GLU A 484 16.99 0.69 -15.72
CA GLU A 484 17.97 1.19 -14.76
C GLU A 484 18.21 0.19 -13.63
N LEU A 485 17.18 -0.53 -13.18
CA LEU A 485 17.34 -1.64 -12.24
C LEU A 485 18.21 -2.77 -12.82
N MET A 486 18.01 -3.15 -14.08
CA MET A 486 18.85 -4.14 -14.77
C MET A 486 20.30 -3.66 -14.85
N ASN A 487 20.53 -2.39 -15.20
CA ASN A 487 21.87 -1.81 -15.29
C ASN A 487 22.58 -1.80 -13.92
N LEU A 488 21.85 -1.49 -12.84
CA LEU A 488 22.36 -1.60 -11.48
C LEU A 488 22.77 -3.04 -11.16
N ALA A 489 21.90 -4.01 -11.47
CA ALA A 489 22.18 -5.43 -11.26
C ALA A 489 23.45 -5.87 -12.01
N ASP A 490 23.60 -5.46 -13.27
CA ASP A 490 24.79 -5.76 -14.08
C ASP A 490 26.07 -5.17 -13.47
N LYS A 491 26.02 -3.92 -12.95
CA LYS A 491 27.16 -3.29 -12.26
C LYS A 491 27.55 -4.00 -10.98
N VAL A 492 26.56 -4.40 -10.19
CA VAL A 492 26.78 -5.16 -8.95
C VAL A 492 27.39 -6.53 -9.24
N CYS A 493 26.88 -7.25 -10.25
CA CYS A 493 27.41 -8.54 -10.68
C CYS A 493 28.82 -8.46 -11.27
N GLY A 494 29.29 -7.26 -11.65
CA GLY A 494 30.66 -7.02 -12.09
C GLY A 494 31.73 -7.30 -11.04
N GLY A 495 31.36 -7.36 -9.75
CA GLY A 495 32.28 -7.59 -8.65
C GLY A 495 33.13 -6.36 -8.33
N ALA A 496 34.13 -6.54 -7.45
CA ALA A 496 34.92 -5.44 -6.89
C ALA A 496 35.55 -4.50 -7.94
N GLU A 497 35.89 -5.02 -9.12
CA GLU A 497 36.46 -4.24 -10.22
C GLU A 497 35.45 -3.26 -10.86
N SER A 498 34.15 -3.49 -10.70
CA SER A 498 33.07 -2.66 -11.25
C SER A 498 32.37 -1.78 -10.21
N TRP A 499 32.84 -1.78 -8.96
CA TRP A 499 32.18 -1.10 -7.83
C TRP A 499 32.72 0.30 -7.54
N ASP A 500 33.58 0.84 -8.41
CA ASP A 500 34.09 2.21 -8.33
C ASP A 500 32.96 3.25 -8.33
N VAL A 501 31.89 2.98 -9.09
CA VAL A 501 30.67 3.81 -9.16
C VAL A 501 29.95 3.98 -7.81
N PHE A 502 30.16 3.05 -6.86
CA PHE A 502 29.51 3.08 -5.55
C PHE A 502 30.35 3.78 -4.47
N THR A 503 31.56 4.23 -4.80
CA THR A 503 32.48 4.82 -3.81
C THR A 503 31.99 6.13 -3.20
N THR A 504 31.12 6.86 -3.91
CA THR A 504 30.48 8.09 -3.42
C THR A 504 29.20 7.82 -2.63
N VAL A 505 28.71 6.58 -2.59
CA VAL A 505 27.52 6.18 -1.84
C VAL A 505 27.97 5.63 -0.48
N PRO A 506 27.59 6.28 0.65
CA PRO A 506 28.01 5.83 1.97
C PRO A 506 27.68 4.36 2.22
N LYS A 507 28.66 3.58 2.70
CA LYS A 507 28.56 2.15 3.03
C LYS A 507 28.21 1.19 1.88
N ALA A 508 27.94 1.67 0.66
CA ALA A 508 27.55 0.80 -0.45
C ALA A 508 28.60 -0.28 -0.75
N VAL A 509 29.88 0.10 -0.86
CA VAL A 509 30.98 -0.86 -1.11
C VAL A 509 31.17 -1.84 0.06
N GLU A 510 30.96 -1.39 1.30
CA GLU A 510 31.03 -2.25 2.49
C GLU A 510 29.90 -3.29 2.49
N GLU A 511 28.67 -2.86 2.21
CA GLU A 511 27.51 -3.75 2.09
C GLU A 511 27.67 -4.76 0.94
N LEU A 512 28.19 -4.32 -0.21
CA LEU A 512 28.47 -5.21 -1.36
C LEU A 512 29.51 -6.28 -1.01
N LYS A 513 30.59 -5.90 -0.32
CA LYS A 513 31.63 -6.85 0.15
C LYS A 513 31.11 -7.80 1.22
N GLY A 514 30.25 -7.32 2.12
CA GLY A 514 29.72 -8.09 3.23
C GLY A 514 28.68 -9.15 2.86
N ARG A 515 28.06 -9.04 1.66
CA ARG A 515 26.94 -9.90 1.25
C ARG A 515 27.09 -10.40 -0.20
N PRO A 516 27.60 -11.61 -0.42
CA PRO A 516 27.77 -12.18 -1.76
C PRO A 516 26.50 -12.27 -2.64
N GLU A 517 25.31 -12.15 -2.04
CA GLU A 517 24.02 -12.34 -2.71
C GLU A 517 23.47 -11.09 -3.43
N TRP A 518 24.13 -9.94 -3.38
CA TRP A 518 23.60 -8.71 -4.02
C TRP A 518 23.32 -8.85 -5.52
N CYS A 519 24.16 -9.59 -6.25
CA CYS A 519 23.96 -9.88 -7.66
C CYS A 519 22.69 -10.73 -7.88
N LEU A 520 22.47 -11.72 -7.02
CA LEU A 520 21.25 -12.54 -7.00
C LEU A 520 20.02 -11.67 -6.71
N ASP A 521 20.06 -10.91 -5.62
CA ASP A 521 18.93 -10.13 -5.12
C ASP A 521 18.40 -9.16 -6.19
N LEU A 522 19.28 -8.41 -6.84
CA LEU A 522 18.90 -7.41 -7.84
C LEU A 522 18.40 -8.04 -9.13
N ASN A 523 19.04 -9.12 -9.62
CA ASN A 523 18.52 -9.83 -10.78
C ASN A 523 17.19 -10.51 -10.47
N PHE A 524 16.97 -10.96 -9.23
CA PHE A 524 15.67 -11.51 -8.83
C PHE A 524 14.59 -10.45 -8.84
N GLN A 525 14.85 -9.27 -8.26
CA GLN A 525 13.91 -8.15 -8.34
C GLN A 525 13.58 -7.76 -9.77
N TYR A 526 14.60 -7.66 -10.63
CA TYR A 526 14.39 -7.37 -12.05
C TYR A 526 13.54 -8.44 -12.74
N GLU A 527 13.89 -9.72 -12.64
CA GLU A 527 13.16 -10.80 -13.31
C GLU A 527 11.75 -11.00 -12.74
N LEU A 528 11.56 -10.82 -11.44
CA LEU A 528 10.25 -10.85 -10.80
C LEU A 528 9.34 -9.76 -11.41
N LEU A 529 9.83 -8.52 -11.57
CA LEU A 529 9.06 -7.42 -12.15
C LEU A 529 8.85 -7.61 -13.66
N ARG A 530 9.93 -7.92 -14.40
CA ARG A 530 9.93 -7.99 -15.87
C ARG A 530 9.23 -9.23 -16.40
N SER A 531 9.64 -10.40 -15.92
CA SER A 531 9.23 -11.70 -16.44
C SER A 531 8.14 -12.33 -15.58
N GLY A 532 8.20 -12.18 -14.25
CA GLY A 532 7.18 -12.65 -13.32
C GLY A 532 5.86 -11.90 -13.53
N TYR A 533 5.82 -10.62 -13.20
CA TYR A 533 4.62 -9.78 -13.27
C TYR A 533 4.32 -9.23 -14.67
N GLY A 534 5.26 -9.38 -15.62
CA GLY A 534 5.04 -8.99 -17.02
C GLY A 534 5.08 -7.48 -17.27
N MET A 535 5.89 -6.74 -16.51
CA MET A 535 6.06 -5.30 -16.72
C MET A 535 7.00 -5.00 -17.91
N PRO A 536 6.75 -3.96 -18.72
CA PRO A 536 7.69 -3.52 -19.76
C PRO A 536 9.03 -3.04 -19.20
N ILE A 537 10.12 -3.18 -19.97
CA ILE A 537 11.46 -2.77 -19.52
C ILE A 537 11.59 -1.25 -19.26
N GLU A 538 10.81 -0.44 -19.95
CA GLU A 538 10.76 1.02 -19.75
C GLU A 538 9.75 1.44 -18.69
N ARG A 539 9.15 0.48 -17.97
CA ARG A 539 8.17 0.80 -16.93
C ARG A 539 8.86 1.51 -15.78
N GLU A 540 8.42 2.73 -15.50
CA GLU A 540 8.83 3.48 -14.32
C GLU A 540 8.19 2.86 -13.06
N VAL A 541 9.00 2.71 -12.02
CA VAL A 541 8.62 2.24 -10.68
C VAL A 541 9.18 3.20 -9.63
N LYS A 542 8.53 3.23 -8.47
CA LYS A 542 8.93 4.09 -7.35
C LYS A 542 9.29 3.24 -6.15
N ILE A 543 10.34 3.64 -5.44
CA ILE A 543 10.69 3.11 -4.13
C ILE A 543 10.47 4.24 -3.11
N ALA A 544 9.98 3.88 -1.93
CA ALA A 544 9.89 4.83 -0.83
C ALA A 544 9.91 4.07 0.49
N LYS A 545 10.60 4.64 1.48
CA LYS A 545 10.47 4.19 2.87
C LYS A 545 9.31 4.88 3.57
N LYS A 546 9.08 6.15 3.23
CA LYS A 546 8.04 6.98 3.84
C LYS A 546 7.29 7.80 2.82
N ILE A 547 6.00 8.02 3.06
CA ILE A 547 5.21 9.05 2.38
C ILE A 547 4.67 10.01 3.44
N LYS A 548 4.90 11.32 3.23
CA LYS A 548 4.52 12.39 4.17
C LYS A 548 5.03 12.16 5.60
N GLY A 549 6.23 11.57 5.74
CA GLY A 549 6.86 11.29 7.04
C GLY A 549 6.41 9.99 7.72
N ASN A 550 5.47 9.23 7.13
CA ASN A 550 4.95 8.00 7.69
C ASN A 550 5.55 6.77 6.99
N GLU A 551 5.90 5.73 7.75
CA GLU A 551 6.46 4.47 7.25
C GLU A 551 5.50 3.78 6.27
N LEU A 552 6.07 3.25 5.20
CA LEU A 552 5.34 2.43 4.24
C LEU A 552 5.34 0.97 4.67
N GLY A 553 4.17 0.35 4.53
CA GLY A 553 3.90 -1.02 4.91
C GLY A 553 2.40 -1.20 5.15
N TRP A 554 2.01 -2.37 5.62
CA TRP A 554 0.60 -2.72 5.81
C TRP A 554 -0.02 -2.13 7.10
N CYS A 555 0.79 -1.70 8.07
CA CYS A 555 0.31 -1.36 9.42
C CYS A 555 -0.72 -0.22 9.46
N LEU A 556 -0.54 0.85 8.68
CA LEU A 556 -1.49 1.96 8.66
C LEU A 556 -2.84 1.52 8.09
N GLY A 557 -2.83 0.85 6.93
CA GLY A 557 -4.02 0.28 6.31
C GLY A 557 -4.78 -0.69 7.23
N ALA A 558 -4.07 -1.48 8.02
CA ALA A 558 -4.66 -2.38 9.01
C ALA A 558 -5.17 -1.66 10.28
N SER A 559 -4.69 -0.45 10.56
CA SER A 559 -5.09 0.35 11.72
C SER A 559 -6.35 1.17 11.47
N LEU A 560 -6.60 1.61 10.23
CA LEU A 560 -7.77 2.43 9.89
C LEU A 560 -9.11 1.78 10.31
N PRO A 561 -9.36 0.47 10.07
CA PRO A 561 -10.58 -0.18 10.54
C PRO A 561 -10.76 -0.16 12.06
N LEU A 562 -9.67 -0.06 12.83
CA LEU A 562 -9.75 -0.01 14.30
C LEU A 562 -10.41 1.26 14.82
N LEU A 563 -10.48 2.31 14.00
CA LEU A 563 -11.07 3.60 14.36
C LEU A 563 -12.60 3.61 14.26
N GLU A 564 -13.19 2.62 13.59
CA GLU A 564 -14.64 2.51 13.41
C GLU A 564 -15.36 1.97 14.66
N ALA A 565 -16.66 2.27 14.75
CA ALA A 565 -17.51 1.69 15.79
C ALA A 565 -17.63 0.17 15.59
N ASN A 566 -17.72 -0.58 16.69
CA ASN A 566 -17.84 -2.05 16.69
C ASN A 566 -16.63 -2.81 16.07
N SER A 567 -15.45 -2.20 16.04
CA SER A 567 -14.22 -2.85 15.55
C SER A 567 -13.61 -3.89 16.50
N GLY A 568 -14.39 -4.43 17.43
CA GLY A 568 -13.98 -5.53 18.30
C GLY A 568 -13.27 -5.13 19.58
N TRP A 569 -13.29 -3.85 19.97
CA TRP A 569 -12.69 -3.39 21.21
C TRP A 569 -13.61 -2.35 21.88
N GLN A 570 -13.41 -2.15 23.18
CA GLN A 570 -14.13 -1.15 23.97
C GLN A 570 -13.14 -0.45 24.90
N CYS A 571 -13.39 0.80 25.24
CA CYS A 571 -12.52 1.51 26.15
C CYS A 571 -12.44 0.83 27.53
N LYS A 572 -11.23 0.66 28.05
CA LYS A 572 -10.95 0.18 29.42
C LYS A 572 -11.20 1.29 30.46
N ILE A 573 -12.40 1.87 30.48
CA ILE A 573 -12.77 2.90 31.46
C ILE A 573 -13.22 2.19 32.73
N LYS A 574 -12.44 2.28 33.81
CA LYS A 574 -12.94 1.97 35.14
C LYS A 574 -13.95 3.06 35.50
N GLN A 575 -15.23 2.71 35.65
CA GLN A 575 -16.17 3.62 36.30
C GLN A 575 -15.63 3.89 37.70
N VAL A 576 -15.24 5.14 37.97
CA VAL A 576 -15.01 5.60 39.34
C VAL A 576 -16.39 5.58 39.99
N GLN A 577 -16.62 4.63 40.90
CA GLN A 577 -17.83 4.57 41.72
C GLN A 577 -17.92 5.76 42.66
#